data_AF-G8SHZ1-F1
#
_entry.id   AF-G8SHZ1-F1
#
_cell.length_a   1.000
_cell.length_b   1.000
_cell.length_c   1.000
_cell.angle_alpha   90.00
_cell.angle_beta   90.00
_cell.angle_gamma   90.00
#
_symmetry.space_group_name_H-M   'P 1'
#
loop_
_entity.id
_entity.type
_entity.pdbx_description
1 polymer ?
#
loop_
_entity_poly.entity_id
_entity_poly.type
_entity_poly.pdbx_seq_one_letter_code
_entity_poly.pdbx_strand_id
1 'polypeptide(L)'
;MKKVLVAVSSSLISFGTAAPAEARQVARPAVAAESRSAAGTRAAAYLRSQAFSRSGLIEQLKDDGFSTGLAVHGVDEQHTDWNQQAAWMAMEYLETEAFSRSALVEQLEYEGFTSAQTAYGVRAAGL
;
A
#
# COMPACT_ATOMS: atom_id res chain seq x y z
N MET A 1 -63.71 -41.64 25.24
CA MET A 1 -63.79 -40.23 24.79
C MET A 1 -64.07 -39.34 26.00
N LYS A 2 -63.10 -38.47 26.38
CA LYS A 2 -63.31 -37.22 27.13
C LYS A 2 -61.99 -36.44 27.08
N LYS A 3 -62.13 -35.17 26.70
CA LYS A 3 -61.09 -34.24 26.26
C LYS A 3 -60.48 -33.45 27.43
N VAL A 4 -59.42 -32.72 27.06
CA VAL A 4 -58.95 -31.41 27.54
C VAL A 4 -57.77 -31.46 28.51
N LEU A 5 -56.60 -31.09 27.97
CA LEU A 5 -55.55 -30.41 28.72
C LEU A 5 -55.29 -29.07 28.02
N VAL A 6 -55.61 -27.98 28.71
CA VAL A 6 -55.24 -26.60 28.37
C VAL A 6 -54.24 -26.17 29.43
N ALA A 7 -53.09 -25.65 29.00
CA ALA A 7 -52.57 -24.35 29.45
C ALA A 7 -51.24 -24.06 28.73
N VAL A 8 -51.28 -23.05 27.88
CA VAL A 8 -50.10 -22.33 27.36
C VAL A 8 -49.58 -21.44 28.49
N SER A 9 -48.26 -21.40 28.71
CA SER A 9 -47.62 -20.32 29.49
C SER A 9 -46.22 -20.04 28.97
N SER A 10 -46.14 -18.92 28.24
CA SER A 10 -45.11 -17.88 28.23
C SER A 10 -43.64 -18.25 28.46
N SER A 11 -42.81 -17.94 27.46
CA SER A 11 -41.95 -16.73 27.52
C SER A 11 -41.23 -16.49 26.20
N LEU A 12 -41.50 -15.34 25.59
CA LEU A 12 -40.63 -14.75 24.58
C LEU A 12 -39.43 -14.13 25.31
N ILE A 13 -38.25 -14.76 25.21
CA ILE A 13 -37.01 -14.10 25.61
C ILE A 13 -36.61 -13.18 24.47
N SER A 14 -36.89 -11.89 24.64
CA SER A 14 -36.28 -10.82 23.83
C SER A 14 -34.82 -10.68 24.26
N PHE A 15 -33.89 -11.18 23.44
CA PHE A 15 -32.49 -10.79 23.55
C PHE A 15 -32.32 -9.44 22.85
N GLY A 16 -32.42 -8.36 23.61
CA GLY A 16 -31.83 -7.09 23.23
C GLY A 16 -30.31 -7.23 23.27
N THR A 17 -29.70 -7.62 22.16
CA THR A 17 -28.24 -7.67 22.04
C THR A 17 -27.73 -6.26 21.75
N ALA A 18 -27.50 -5.47 22.80
CA ALA A 18 -26.59 -4.34 22.70
C ALA A 18 -25.18 -4.90 22.48
N ALA A 19 -24.72 -4.94 21.23
CA ALA A 19 -23.36 -5.34 20.90
C ALA A 19 -22.34 -4.44 21.65
N PRO A 20 -21.27 -4.99 22.24
CA PRO A 20 -20.43 -4.25 23.16
C PRO A 20 -19.54 -3.26 22.41
N ALA A 21 -19.67 -1.98 22.76
CA ALA A 21 -18.85 -0.89 22.23
C ALA A 21 -17.34 -1.11 22.46
N GLU A 22 -16.95 -1.85 23.50
CA GLU A 22 -15.56 -2.19 23.81
C GLU A 22 -14.92 -3.16 22.80
N ALA A 23 -15.64 -4.18 22.31
CA ALA A 23 -15.08 -5.11 21.32
C ALA A 23 -14.80 -4.42 19.98
N ARG A 24 -15.63 -3.42 19.61
CA ARG A 24 -15.41 -2.57 18.43
C ARG A 24 -14.19 -1.67 18.56
N GLN A 25 -13.87 -1.23 19.78
CA GLN A 25 -12.72 -0.35 20.03
C GLN A 25 -11.37 -1.08 19.99
N VAL A 26 -11.30 -2.37 20.33
CA VAL A 26 -10.05 -3.15 20.26
C VAL A 26 -9.81 -3.71 18.85
N ALA A 27 -10.87 -4.10 18.13
CA ALA A 27 -10.75 -4.59 16.77
C ALA A 27 -10.30 -3.52 15.76
N ARG A 28 -10.70 -2.25 15.95
CA ARG A 28 -10.40 -1.17 15.01
C ARG A 28 -8.91 -0.77 14.96
N PRO A 29 -8.18 -0.64 16.09
CA PRO A 29 -6.73 -0.46 16.11
C PRO A 29 -5.98 -1.66 15.54
N ALA A 30 -6.41 -2.89 15.82
CA ALA A 30 -5.77 -4.09 15.29
C ALA A 30 -5.85 -4.15 13.75
N VAL A 31 -7.05 -3.95 13.19
CA VAL A 31 -7.26 -3.88 11.73
C VAL A 31 -6.46 -2.73 11.10
N ALA A 32 -6.38 -1.57 11.78
CA ALA A 32 -5.59 -0.45 11.30
C ALA A 32 -4.07 -0.75 11.30
N ALA A 33 -3.57 -1.47 12.32
CA ALA A 33 -2.18 -1.90 12.38
C ALA A 33 -1.85 -2.96 11.33
N GLU A 34 -2.73 -3.95 11.14
CA GLU A 34 -2.62 -4.96 10.09
C GLU A 34 -2.58 -4.32 8.69
N SER A 35 -3.44 -3.33 8.44
CA SER A 35 -3.49 -2.62 7.17
C SER A 35 -2.21 -1.83 6.87
N ARG A 36 -1.56 -1.24 7.89
CA ARG A 36 -0.25 -0.58 7.73
C ARG A 36 0.86 -1.58 7.43
N SER A 37 0.91 -2.68 8.18
CA SER A 37 1.88 -3.76 7.96
C SER A 37 1.77 -4.35 6.56
N ALA A 38 0.53 -4.53 6.07
CA ALA A 38 0.28 -5.00 4.71
C ALA A 38 0.82 -4.04 3.63
N ALA A 39 0.57 -2.73 3.78
CA ALA A 39 1.07 -1.73 2.84
C ALA A 39 2.61 -1.68 2.81
N GLY A 40 3.27 -1.71 3.98
CA GLY A 40 4.73 -1.76 4.06
C GLY A 40 5.31 -3.04 3.46
N THR A 41 4.71 -4.20 3.75
CA THR A 41 5.12 -5.49 3.15
C THR A 41 5.01 -5.46 1.64
N ARG A 42 3.94 -4.86 1.11
CA ARG A 42 3.71 -4.75 -0.33
C ARG A 42 4.71 -3.79 -0.99
N ALA A 43 4.96 -2.62 -0.39
CA ALA A 43 5.97 -1.67 -0.83
C ALA A 43 7.36 -2.33 -0.92
N ALA A 44 7.76 -3.05 0.14
CA ALA A 44 9.01 -3.78 0.19
C ALA A 44 9.12 -4.84 -0.91
N ALA A 45 8.01 -5.51 -1.24
CA ALA A 45 7.98 -6.52 -2.30
C ALA A 45 8.23 -5.90 -3.67
N TYR A 46 7.60 -4.77 -3.99
CA TYR A 46 7.82 -4.05 -5.24
C TYR A 46 9.26 -3.56 -5.39
N LEU A 47 9.82 -2.92 -4.35
CA LEU A 47 11.20 -2.42 -4.37
C LEU A 47 12.27 -3.50 -4.50
N ARG A 48 11.91 -4.78 -4.23
CA ARG A 48 12.81 -5.92 -4.48
C ARG A 48 12.73 -6.44 -5.92
N SER A 49 11.65 -6.17 -6.64
CA SER A 49 11.43 -6.73 -7.97
C SER A 49 11.71 -5.77 -9.11
N GLN A 50 11.54 -4.46 -8.89
CA GLN A 50 11.75 -3.44 -9.91
C GLN A 50 12.03 -2.08 -9.26
N ALA A 51 12.60 -1.16 -10.03
CA ALA A 51 12.80 0.20 -9.58
C ALA A 51 11.48 1.00 -9.54
N PHE A 52 11.34 1.88 -8.55
CA PHE A 52 10.22 2.82 -8.45
C PHE A 52 10.67 4.19 -7.96
N SER A 53 10.04 5.24 -8.46
CA SER A 53 10.02 6.53 -7.76
C SER A 53 9.13 6.45 -6.52
N ARG A 54 9.33 7.36 -5.57
CA ARG A 54 8.49 7.42 -4.37
C ARG A 54 7.01 7.62 -4.74
N SER A 55 6.72 8.56 -5.65
CA SER A 55 5.34 8.81 -6.11
C SER A 55 4.78 7.65 -6.90
N GLY A 56 5.58 7.04 -7.78
CA GLY A 56 5.15 5.87 -8.56
C GLY A 56 4.74 4.70 -7.65
N LEU A 57 5.52 4.41 -6.61
CA LEU A 57 5.18 3.34 -5.68
C LEU A 57 3.94 3.66 -4.83
N ILE A 58 3.73 4.93 -4.47
CA ILE A 58 2.50 5.36 -3.78
C ILE A 58 1.28 5.14 -4.66
N GLU A 59 1.35 5.53 -5.94
CA GLU A 59 0.26 5.31 -6.90
C GLU A 59 0.00 3.82 -7.13
N GLN A 60 1.06 3.01 -7.27
CA GLN A 60 0.94 1.56 -7.41
C GLN A 60 0.23 0.92 -6.20
N LEU A 61 0.52 1.36 -4.97
CA LEU A 61 -0.19 0.85 -3.79
C LEU A 61 -1.66 1.31 -3.74
N LYS A 62 -1.98 2.50 -4.27
CA LYS A 62 -3.38 2.94 -4.38
C LYS A 62 -4.14 2.05 -5.36
N ASP A 63 -3.52 1.67 -6.47
CA ASP A 63 -4.11 0.73 -7.44
C ASP A 63 -4.29 -0.67 -6.85
N ASP A 64 -3.40 -1.08 -5.95
CA ASP A 64 -3.55 -2.31 -5.13
C ASP A 64 -4.67 -2.21 -4.08
N GLY A 65 -5.36 -1.06 -3.98
CA GLY A 65 -6.52 -0.84 -3.11
C GLY A 65 -6.21 -0.25 -1.74
N PHE A 66 -4.97 0.17 -1.48
CA PHE A 66 -4.64 0.88 -0.25
C PHE A 66 -5.15 2.33 -0.30
N SER A 67 -5.69 2.82 0.82
CA SER A 67 -5.96 4.26 0.94
C SER A 67 -4.66 5.07 0.79
N THR A 68 -4.75 6.31 0.31
CA THR A 68 -3.58 7.19 0.15
C THR A 68 -2.71 7.27 1.41
N GLY A 69 -3.32 7.35 2.60
CA GLY A 69 -2.57 7.39 3.86
C GLY A 69 -1.79 6.11 4.14
N LEU A 70 -2.35 4.93 3.84
CA LEU A 70 -1.66 3.66 3.98
C LEU A 70 -0.56 3.47 2.94
N ALA A 71 -0.80 3.90 1.69
CA ALA A 71 0.20 3.86 0.63
C ALA A 71 1.42 4.73 0.98
N VAL A 72 1.20 5.98 1.37
CA VAL A 72 2.27 6.89 1.82
C VAL A 72 3.03 6.30 2.99
N HIS A 73 2.32 5.81 4.01
CA HIS A 73 2.94 5.19 5.17
C HIS A 73 3.79 3.97 4.80
N GLY A 74 3.24 3.05 3.99
CA GLY A 74 3.93 1.83 3.58
C GLY A 74 5.21 2.12 2.80
N VAL A 75 5.20 3.14 1.94
CA VAL A 75 6.37 3.59 1.19
C VAL A 75 7.41 4.26 2.09
N ASP A 76 6.99 5.17 2.97
CA ASP A 76 7.92 5.95 3.80
C ASP A 76 8.60 5.08 4.88
N GLU A 77 7.93 4.04 5.36
CA GLU A 77 8.52 3.06 6.30
C GLU A 77 9.67 2.24 5.69
N GLN A 78 9.82 2.21 4.37
CA GLN A 78 10.90 1.45 3.74
C GLN A 78 12.27 2.11 3.88
N HIS A 79 12.32 3.39 4.29
CA HIS A 79 13.55 4.17 4.40
C HIS A 79 14.45 4.06 3.16
N THR A 80 13.82 4.00 1.99
CA THR A 80 14.48 3.73 0.72
C THR A 80 15.36 4.90 0.28
N ASP A 81 16.54 4.58 -0.25
CA ASP A 81 17.35 5.54 -0.98
C ASP A 81 16.80 5.72 -2.41
N TRP A 82 16.04 6.79 -2.59
CA TRP A 82 15.40 7.10 -3.87
C TRP A 82 16.39 7.50 -4.97
N ASN A 83 17.61 7.93 -4.63
CA ASN A 83 18.65 8.16 -5.63
C ASN A 83 19.12 6.82 -6.21
N GLN A 84 19.25 5.79 -5.36
CA GLN A 84 19.62 4.45 -5.81
C GLN A 84 18.52 3.79 -6.63
N GLN A 85 17.24 4.06 -6.32
CA GLN A 85 16.12 3.63 -7.17
C GLN A 85 16.16 4.32 -8.55
N ALA A 86 16.46 5.62 -8.62
CA ALA A 86 16.62 6.32 -9.89
C ALA A 86 17.80 5.78 -10.71
N ALA A 87 18.92 5.47 -10.07
CA ALA A 87 20.08 4.86 -10.72
C ALA A 87 19.75 3.46 -11.25
N TRP A 88 19.03 2.64 -10.47
CA TRP A 88 18.60 1.32 -10.92
C TRP A 88 17.69 1.43 -12.16
N MET A 89 16.63 2.26 -12.11
CA MET A 89 15.75 2.42 -13.27
C MET A 89 16.48 2.96 -14.50
N ALA A 90 17.40 3.91 -14.32
CA ALA A 90 18.22 4.44 -15.40
C ALA A 90 19.04 3.34 -16.09
N MET A 91 19.63 2.42 -15.32
CA MET A 91 20.36 1.28 -15.86
C MET A 91 19.42 0.31 -16.58
N GLU A 92 18.25 -0.02 -16.01
CA GLU A 92 17.27 -0.90 -16.66
C GLU A 92 16.83 -0.37 -18.02
N TYR A 93 16.55 0.93 -18.15
CA TYR A 93 16.21 1.51 -19.45
C TYR A 93 17.35 1.41 -20.46
N LEU A 94 18.59 1.65 -20.02
CA LEU A 94 19.76 1.58 -20.90
C LEU A 94 20.13 0.16 -21.30
N GLU A 95 19.72 -0.86 -20.54
CA GLU A 95 19.88 -2.26 -20.91
C GLU A 95 18.94 -2.67 -22.05
N THR A 96 17.75 -2.06 -22.14
CA THR A 96 16.73 -2.45 -23.13
C THR A 96 16.65 -1.50 -24.33
N GLU A 97 16.98 -0.23 -24.14
CA GLU A 97 16.78 0.83 -25.12
C GLU A 97 17.95 1.82 -25.16
N ALA A 98 18.21 2.40 -26.35
CA ALA A 98 19.22 3.44 -26.48
C ALA A 98 18.60 4.81 -26.15
N PHE A 99 18.95 5.36 -25.00
CA PHE A 99 18.57 6.73 -24.62
C PHE A 99 19.72 7.73 -24.83
N SER A 100 19.36 8.95 -25.24
CA SER A 100 20.24 10.11 -25.01
C SER A 100 20.14 10.55 -23.55
N ARG A 101 21.14 11.30 -23.08
CA ARG A 101 21.12 11.85 -21.71
C ARG A 101 19.84 12.64 -21.41
N SER A 102 19.42 13.53 -22.31
CA SER A 102 18.22 14.35 -22.11
C SER A 102 16.94 13.53 -22.13
N ALA A 103 16.84 12.55 -23.04
CA ALA A 103 15.68 11.67 -23.09
C ALA A 103 15.56 10.80 -21.84
N LEU A 104 16.69 10.32 -21.28
CA LEU A 104 16.66 9.55 -20.03
C LEU A 104 16.27 10.42 -18.83
N VAL A 105 16.67 11.69 -18.82
CA VAL A 105 16.21 12.66 -17.81
C VAL A 105 14.68 12.80 -17.88
N GLU A 106 14.13 13.08 -19.06
CA GLU A 106 12.69 13.23 -19.26
C GLU A 106 11.92 11.95 -18.87
N GLN A 107 12.48 10.78 -19.20
CA GLN A 107 11.87 9.50 -18.83
C GLN A 107 11.81 9.30 -17.32
N LEU A 108 12.91 9.52 -16.59
CA LEU A 108 12.90 9.38 -15.13
C LEU A 108 11.98 10.39 -14.44
N GLU A 109 11.88 11.62 -14.97
CA GLU A 109 10.91 12.60 -14.46
C GLU A 109 9.46 12.16 -14.74
N TYR A 110 9.18 11.56 -15.90
CA TYR A 110 7.88 10.96 -16.20
C TYR A 110 7.54 9.81 -15.23
N GLU A 111 8.52 8.98 -14.88
CA GLU A 111 8.41 7.92 -13.86
C GLU A 111 8.22 8.48 -12.44
N GLY A 112 8.29 9.81 -12.26
CA GLY A 112 7.98 10.51 -11.03
C GLY A 112 9.19 10.75 -10.12
N PHE A 113 10.42 10.57 -10.60
CA PHE A 113 11.59 10.99 -9.85
C PHE A 113 11.71 12.51 -9.82
N THR A 114 12.22 13.04 -8.70
CA THR A 114 12.57 14.47 -8.61
C THR A 114 13.76 14.76 -9.52
N SER A 115 13.91 16.00 -10.00
CA SER A 115 15.04 16.37 -10.85
C SER A 115 16.42 16.08 -10.21
N ALA A 116 16.53 16.13 -8.88
CA ALA A 116 17.76 15.76 -8.18
C ALA A 116 18.05 14.25 -8.25
N GLN A 117 17.04 13.41 -8.06
CA GLN A 117 17.14 11.94 -8.19
C GLN A 117 17.42 11.55 -9.63
N THR A 118 16.74 12.16 -10.60
CA THR A 118 16.99 11.97 -12.02
C THR A 118 18.43 12.31 -12.39
N ALA A 119 18.91 13.50 -11.97
CA ALA A 119 20.29 13.91 -12.23
C ALA A 119 21.32 12.98 -11.59
N TYR A 120 21.00 12.40 -10.43
CA TYR A 120 21.82 11.35 -9.82
C TYR A 120 21.80 10.06 -10.66
N GLY A 121 20.62 9.55 -10.99
CA GLY A 121 20.43 8.28 -11.68
C GLY A 121 21.10 8.25 -13.05
N VAL A 122 20.89 9.28 -13.87
CA VAL A 122 21.51 9.43 -15.19
C VAL A 122 23.05 9.42 -15.10
N ARG A 123 23.60 10.17 -14.14
CA ARG A 123 25.05 10.20 -13.90
C ARG A 123 25.59 8.85 -13.43
N ALA A 124 24.87 8.18 -12.53
CA ALA A 124 25.24 6.87 -12.02
C ALA A 124 25.23 5.79 -13.12
N ALA A 125 24.32 5.92 -14.10
CA ALA A 125 24.22 5.05 -15.26
C ALA A 125 25.23 5.38 -16.39
N GLY A 126 26.10 6.38 -16.19
CA GLY A 126 27.21 6.70 -17.10
C GLY A 126 26.92 7.77 -18.16
N LEU A 127 25.82 8.54 -18.01
CA LEU A 127 25.41 9.61 -18.94
C LEU A 127 25.46 11.03 -18.34
#